data_AF-A0A8D3BY44-F1
#
_entry.id   AF-A0A8D3BY44-F1
#
_cell.length_a   1.000
_cell.length_b   1.000
_cell.length_c   1.000
_cell.angle_alpha   90.00
_cell.angle_beta   90.00
_cell.angle_gamma   90.00
#
_symmetry.space_group_name_H-M   'P 1'
#
loop_
_entity.id
_entity.type
_entity.pdbx_description
1 polymer ?
#
loop_
_entity_poly.entity_id
_entity_poly.type
_entity_poly.pdbx_seq_one_letter_code
_entity_poly.pdbx_strand_id
1 'polypeptide(L)'
;MSDSILEEIFFKRSQQKKKTSPLNYKERWFVLTQEKISYYDFDQDKGKRKGLRGSVDLEKIKCVEAVQPESNSPLERIDISYKNGENELHLGSRKPLPPTPTEVRRPLPPQPPGPNSPSAGMTVIAEYDYTPMTEQDLELRKDEEYTILERSDTNWWRARDKYGKEGYIPSNYVVEAESGLERFDWYCKNMNRSQAEKLLKSENKDGGFLVRDSSKAGKYTVSLFSKGGGETSGSCRHYNICTGAQGQFYLAEKHNFNTIPELINYHQHNSAGMVSRLKYMVSNRARPPSTAGLGYGVWEIDPRHLTFIKELGTGQFGVVKYGKWQGQHDVAIKMIREGSMSEDDFIEEAKIMMKLRHENLVQLYGVCTKQRPIYIVTEFLSNGCLLTYLRESLKQHPTAVQLLEMCKDISEGMAYLESQQYIHRDLAARNCLVDGNGTVKVTDFGLSRYVLDDEYTSSVGSKFPVRWSPPEVLLYCKFSSKSDIWAYGEKT
;
A
#
# COMPACT_ATOMS: atom_id res chain seq x y z
N MET A 1 -21.85 55.40 -34.26
CA MET A 1 -22.41 54.76 -33.03
C MET A 1 -21.96 53.33 -33.07
N SER A 2 -21.42 52.79 -31.99
CA SER A 2 -20.69 51.50 -31.99
C SER A 2 -21.61 50.34 -32.37
N ASP A 3 -21.33 49.68 -33.50
CA ASP A 3 -21.99 48.47 -34.03
C ASP A 3 -21.67 47.20 -33.20
N SER A 4 -21.79 47.28 -31.87
CA SER A 4 -21.65 46.11 -31.00
C SER A 4 -23.00 45.40 -30.86
N ILE A 5 -23.03 44.14 -31.31
CA ILE A 5 -24.17 43.22 -31.21
C ILE A 5 -24.30 42.69 -29.77
N LEU A 6 -23.16 42.36 -29.14
CA LEU A 6 -23.11 41.84 -27.78
C LEU A 6 -21.82 42.29 -27.09
N GLU A 7 -21.95 42.80 -25.88
CA GLU A 7 -20.82 43.11 -25.00
C GLU A 7 -21.02 42.45 -23.65
N GLU A 8 -20.18 41.46 -23.32
CA GLU A 8 -20.38 40.66 -22.11
C GLU A 8 -19.06 40.05 -21.63
N ILE A 9 -19.01 39.69 -20.35
CA ILE A 9 -17.85 39.08 -19.72
C ILE A 9 -17.92 37.57 -19.93
N PHE A 10 -16.91 37.00 -20.57
CA PHE A 10 -16.76 35.56 -20.69
C PHE A 10 -15.38 35.11 -20.22
N PHE A 11 -15.28 33.83 -19.84
CA PHE A 11 -14.01 33.19 -19.52
C PHE A 11 -13.28 32.76 -20.77
N LYS A 12 -12.12 33.38 -21.05
CA LYS A 12 -11.24 32.95 -22.13
C LYS A 12 -10.21 31.94 -21.62
N ARG A 13 -10.23 30.74 -22.20
CA ARG A 13 -9.16 29.75 -22.05
C ARG A 13 -7.90 30.20 -22.79
N SER A 14 -6.75 30.16 -22.14
CA SER A 14 -5.46 30.42 -22.80
C SER A 14 -5.10 29.29 -23.75
N GLN A 15 -4.61 29.61 -24.95
CA GLN A 15 -3.96 28.62 -25.80
C GLN A 15 -2.66 28.16 -25.12
N GLN A 16 -2.53 26.86 -24.91
CA GLN A 16 -1.34 26.29 -24.29
C GLN A 16 -0.23 26.14 -25.34
N LYS A 17 0.98 26.59 -25.01
CA LYS A 17 2.18 26.35 -25.84
C LYS A 17 2.78 24.95 -25.64
N LYS A 18 2.40 24.24 -24.57
CA LYS A 18 2.87 22.89 -24.23
C LYS A 18 1.69 22.06 -23.74
N LYS A 19 1.60 20.78 -24.13
CA LYS A 19 0.49 19.86 -23.82
C LYS A 19 0.24 19.61 -22.32
N THR A 20 1.18 19.97 -21.44
CA THR A 20 1.16 19.62 -20.00
C THR A 20 1.05 20.83 -19.07
N SER A 21 0.69 22.02 -19.59
CA SER A 21 0.51 23.21 -18.72
C SER A 21 -0.89 23.23 -18.12
N PRO A 22 -1.09 23.81 -16.92
CA PRO A 22 -2.42 24.01 -16.34
C PRO A 22 -3.34 24.80 -17.29
N LEU A 23 -4.60 24.41 -17.36
CA LEU A 23 -5.62 25.18 -18.07
C LEU A 23 -5.84 26.49 -17.32
N ASN A 24 -5.49 27.61 -17.96
CA ASN A 24 -5.68 28.93 -17.38
C ASN A 24 -6.87 29.61 -18.07
N TYR A 25 -7.89 29.93 -17.27
CA TYR A 25 -9.07 30.67 -17.69
C TYR A 25 -8.97 32.06 -17.11
N LYS A 26 -9.21 33.08 -17.93
CA LYS A 26 -9.26 34.46 -17.46
C LYS A 26 -10.48 35.16 -18.01
N GLU A 27 -11.18 35.87 -17.15
CA GLU A 27 -12.27 36.74 -17.56
C GLU A 27 -11.78 37.81 -18.54
N ARG A 28 -12.60 38.05 -19.54
CA ARG A 28 -12.39 39.05 -20.58
C ARG A 28 -13.72 39.68 -20.91
N TRP A 29 -13.65 40.97 -21.22
CA TRP A 29 -14.76 41.66 -21.84
C TRP A 29 -14.75 41.35 -23.33
N PHE A 30 -15.77 40.69 -23.85
CA PHE A 30 -15.94 40.40 -25.26
C PHE A 30 -16.84 41.44 -25.91
N VAL A 31 -16.54 41.80 -27.14
CA VAL A 31 -17.34 42.68 -27.98
C VAL A 31 -17.53 41.98 -29.32
N LEU A 32 -18.76 41.58 -29.60
CA LEU A 32 -19.19 41.02 -30.87
C LEU A 32 -19.72 42.15 -31.76
N THR A 33 -19.22 42.24 -32.98
CA THR A 33 -19.78 43.11 -34.04
C THR A 33 -20.24 42.23 -35.21
N GLN A 34 -20.82 42.84 -36.25
CA GLN A 34 -21.22 42.10 -37.47
C GLN A 34 -20.04 41.45 -38.21
N GLU A 35 -18.81 41.92 -37.99
CA GLU A 35 -17.63 41.48 -38.72
C GLU A 35 -16.67 40.64 -37.88
N LYS A 36 -16.59 40.88 -36.56
CA LYS A 36 -15.57 40.26 -35.71
C LYS A 36 -15.99 40.14 -34.25
N ILE A 37 -15.35 39.22 -33.53
CA ILE A 37 -15.38 39.16 -32.08
C ILE A 37 -14.03 39.60 -31.51
N SER A 38 -14.04 40.63 -30.69
CA SER A 38 -12.86 41.19 -30.01
C SER A 38 -12.92 40.95 -28.51
N TYR A 39 -11.79 40.76 -27.85
CA TYR A 39 -11.73 40.61 -26.40
C TYR A 39 -10.66 41.49 -25.75
N TYR A 40 -11.01 42.03 -24.59
CA TYR A 40 -10.25 43.05 -23.86
C TYR A 40 -9.93 42.54 -22.46
N ASP A 41 -8.85 43.06 -21.87
CA ASP A 41 -8.69 42.91 -20.41
C ASP A 41 -9.82 43.63 -19.68
N PHE A 42 -10.30 43.02 -18.61
CA PHE A 42 -11.31 43.58 -17.73
C PHE A 42 -10.70 43.80 -16.35
N ASP A 43 -10.99 44.96 -15.76
CA ASP A 43 -10.61 45.30 -14.39
C ASP A 43 -11.86 45.24 -13.50
N GLN A 44 -11.97 44.18 -12.71
CA GLN A 44 -13.11 43.95 -11.81
C GLN A 44 -13.20 45.04 -10.73
N ASP A 45 -12.07 45.50 -10.19
CA ASP A 45 -12.03 46.50 -9.11
C ASP A 45 -12.52 47.87 -9.57
N LYS A 46 -12.37 48.17 -10.86
CA LYS A 46 -12.77 49.46 -11.47
C LYS A 46 -13.95 49.38 -12.40
N GLY A 47 -14.49 48.18 -12.65
CA GLY A 47 -15.59 47.91 -13.58
C GLY A 47 -15.35 48.42 -15.01
N LYS A 48 -14.09 48.45 -15.48
CA LYS A 48 -13.73 49.11 -16.74
C LYS A 48 -12.97 48.20 -17.71
N ARG A 49 -13.33 48.32 -19.00
CA ARG A 49 -12.64 47.73 -20.15
C ARG A 49 -11.25 48.36 -20.30
N LYS A 50 -10.21 47.53 -20.39
CA LYS A 50 -8.81 47.93 -20.63
C LYS A 50 -8.40 47.66 -22.08
N GLY A 51 -7.11 47.44 -22.32
CA GLY A 51 -6.54 47.24 -23.65
C GLY A 51 -7.08 46.01 -24.38
N LEU A 52 -7.20 46.14 -25.71
CA LEU A 52 -7.54 45.05 -26.63
C LEU A 52 -6.48 43.95 -26.57
N ARG A 53 -6.91 42.70 -26.41
CA ARG A 53 -6.02 41.54 -26.35
C ARG A 53 -6.05 40.67 -27.59
N GLY A 54 -7.15 40.67 -28.33
CA GLY A 54 -7.22 40.01 -29.62
C GLY A 54 -8.58 40.15 -30.27
N SER A 55 -8.63 39.81 -31.56
CA SER A 55 -9.82 39.82 -32.38
C SER A 55 -9.81 38.62 -33.33
N VAL A 56 -10.99 38.11 -33.65
CA VAL A 56 -11.20 37.04 -34.63
C VAL A 56 -12.32 37.47 -35.56
N ASP A 57 -12.07 37.45 -36.86
CA ASP A 57 -13.09 37.77 -37.88
C ASP A 57 -14.15 36.65 -37.91
N LEU A 58 -15.43 37.02 -37.95
CA LEU A 58 -16.53 36.05 -37.88
C LEU A 58 -16.53 35.07 -39.05
N GLU A 59 -16.02 35.50 -40.22
CA GLU A 59 -15.84 34.66 -41.40
C GLU A 59 -14.95 33.42 -41.13
N LYS A 60 -14.06 33.52 -40.14
CA LYS A 60 -13.13 32.45 -39.74
C LYS A 60 -13.70 31.55 -38.65
N ILE A 61 -14.86 31.88 -38.08
CA ILE A 61 -15.50 31.11 -37.03
C ILE A 61 -16.50 30.15 -37.67
N LYS A 62 -16.31 28.85 -37.40
CA LYS A 62 -17.28 27.81 -37.77
C LYS A 62 -17.95 27.30 -36.51
N CYS A 63 -19.28 27.21 -36.53
CA CYS A 63 -20.03 26.52 -35.49
C CYS A 63 -19.67 25.03 -35.54
N VAL A 64 -19.19 24.48 -34.42
CA VAL A 64 -18.82 23.07 -34.31
C VAL A 64 -19.95 22.25 -33.70
N GLU A 65 -20.70 22.83 -32.77
CA GLU A 65 -21.78 22.17 -32.05
C GLU A 65 -22.74 23.23 -31.49
N ALA A 66 -24.04 23.03 -31.63
CA ALA A 66 -25.07 23.85 -31.01
C ALA A 66 -25.61 23.12 -29.77
N VAL A 67 -25.29 23.64 -28.58
CA VAL A 67 -25.71 23.01 -27.31
C VAL A 67 -27.16 23.38 -27.00
N GLN A 68 -28.03 22.37 -26.90
CA GLN A 68 -29.41 22.53 -26.42
C GLN A 68 -29.40 22.61 -24.88
N PRO A 69 -30.05 23.61 -24.25
CA PRO A 69 -30.13 23.66 -22.80
C PRO A 69 -30.98 22.49 -22.26
N GLU A 70 -30.41 21.68 -21.37
CA GLU A 70 -31.11 20.58 -20.71
C GLU A 70 -32.14 21.07 -19.68
N SER A 71 -33.29 20.41 -19.62
CA SER A 71 -34.45 20.78 -18.81
C SER A 71 -34.20 20.79 -17.29
N ASN A 72 -33.14 20.14 -16.82
CA ASN A 72 -32.80 19.96 -15.40
C ASN A 72 -31.31 20.29 -15.14
N SER A 73 -30.84 21.41 -15.67
CA SER A 73 -29.49 21.89 -15.39
C SER A 73 -29.35 22.29 -13.90
N PRO A 74 -28.23 21.93 -13.23
CA PRO A 74 -27.98 22.33 -11.84
C PRO A 74 -28.06 23.86 -11.68
N LEU A 75 -28.67 24.33 -10.58
CA LEU A 75 -28.92 25.77 -10.32
C LEU A 75 -27.68 26.66 -10.46
N GLU A 76 -26.47 26.13 -10.30
CA GLU A 76 -25.20 26.85 -10.49
C GLU A 76 -24.82 27.12 -11.96
N ARG A 77 -25.57 26.57 -12.94
CA ARG A 77 -25.44 26.90 -14.38
C ARG A 77 -26.55 27.82 -14.89
N ILE A 78 -27.51 28.19 -14.06
CA ILE A 78 -28.60 29.09 -14.41
C ILE A 78 -28.28 30.48 -13.85
N ASP A 79 -27.30 31.16 -14.45
CA ASP A 79 -27.19 32.60 -14.23
C ASP A 79 -26.70 33.32 -15.48
N ILE A 80 -27.30 33.01 -16.64
CA ILE A 80 -27.41 33.92 -17.77
C ILE A 80 -28.73 33.60 -18.50
N SER A 81 -29.85 34.09 -17.98
CA SER A 81 -31.04 34.26 -18.83
C SER A 81 -31.57 35.67 -18.68
N TYR A 82 -31.74 36.31 -19.84
CA TYR A 82 -32.28 37.62 -20.07
C TYR A 82 -33.50 37.93 -19.18
N LYS A 83 -33.44 39.06 -18.47
CA LYS A 83 -34.66 39.81 -18.13
C LYS A 83 -34.54 41.20 -18.71
N ASN A 84 -35.40 41.46 -19.71
CA ASN A 84 -35.75 42.79 -20.15
C ASN A 84 -36.22 43.61 -18.94
N GLY A 85 -35.71 44.85 -18.87
CA GLY A 85 -36.32 46.01 -18.23
C GLY A 85 -37.04 45.80 -16.90
N GLU A 86 -36.41 46.22 -15.81
CA GLU A 86 -36.87 47.34 -14.96
C GLU A 86 -36.02 47.40 -13.68
N ASN A 87 -35.80 48.63 -13.21
CA ASN A 87 -35.09 48.97 -11.99
C ASN A 87 -35.69 48.23 -10.78
N GLU A 88 -34.86 47.66 -9.91
CA GLU A 88 -34.87 47.96 -8.46
C GLU A 88 -33.76 47.20 -7.71
N LEU A 89 -33.02 47.94 -6.89
CA LEU A 89 -32.10 47.44 -5.88
C LEU A 89 -32.91 46.86 -4.71
N HIS A 90 -32.75 45.57 -4.40
CA HIS A 90 -33.13 45.04 -3.09
C HIS A 90 -32.07 44.13 -2.47
N LEU A 91 -31.41 44.68 -1.46
CA LEU A 91 -30.69 43.98 -0.42
C LEU A 91 -31.74 43.31 0.50
N GLY A 92 -31.73 41.98 0.65
CA GLY A 92 -32.67 41.32 1.56
C GLY A 92 -32.62 39.80 1.70
N SER A 93 -32.09 39.36 2.84
CA SER A 93 -32.46 38.17 3.62
C SER A 93 -31.92 36.78 3.22
N ARG A 94 -30.93 36.34 4.01
CA ARG A 94 -30.55 34.93 4.21
C ARG A 94 -31.76 34.15 4.76
N LYS A 95 -32.25 33.15 4.03
CA LYS A 95 -33.07 32.08 4.61
C LYS A 95 -32.19 30.89 5.04
N PRO A 96 -32.46 30.24 6.19
CA PRO A 96 -31.74 29.04 6.60
C PRO A 96 -32.06 27.85 5.68
N LEU A 97 -31.07 26.98 5.51
CA LEU A 97 -31.20 25.71 4.79
C LEU A 97 -32.21 24.76 5.48
N PRO A 98 -32.91 23.89 4.73
CA PRO A 98 -33.78 22.87 5.29
C PRO A 98 -33.00 21.82 6.09
N PRO A 99 -33.62 21.17 7.10
CA PRO A 99 -32.95 20.14 7.91
C PRO A 99 -32.67 18.88 7.09
N THR A 100 -31.48 18.32 7.28
CA THR A 100 -31.02 17.05 6.73
C THR A 100 -31.95 15.90 7.17
N PRO A 101 -32.40 15.01 6.27
CA PRO A 101 -33.15 13.82 6.67
C PRO A 101 -32.28 12.94 7.57
N THR A 102 -32.83 12.52 8.70
CA THR A 102 -32.24 11.58 9.66
C THR A 102 -31.75 10.30 8.97
N GLU A 103 -30.47 9.98 9.18
CA GLU A 103 -29.84 8.73 8.81
C GLU A 103 -30.59 7.54 9.43
N VAL A 104 -31.24 6.72 8.58
CA VAL A 104 -31.54 5.34 8.95
C VAL A 104 -30.26 4.54 8.74
N ARG A 105 -29.53 4.28 9.84
CA ARG A 105 -28.39 3.35 9.86
C ARG A 105 -28.83 2.00 9.29
N ARG A 106 -28.32 1.64 8.11
CA ARG A 106 -28.43 0.28 7.59
C ARG A 106 -27.37 -0.61 8.26
N PRO A 107 -27.68 -1.88 8.61
CA PRO A 107 -26.70 -2.79 9.18
C PRO A 107 -25.57 -3.08 8.19
N LEU A 108 -24.36 -3.26 8.70
CA LEU A 108 -23.20 -3.66 7.91
C LEU A 108 -23.42 -5.05 7.27
N PRO A 109 -22.97 -5.26 6.02
CA PRO A 109 -23.02 -6.58 5.38
C PRO A 109 -22.07 -7.58 6.06
N PRO A 110 -22.37 -8.89 6.00
CA PRO A 110 -21.53 -9.94 6.58
C PRO A 110 -20.16 -10.03 5.90
N GLN A 111 -19.13 -10.30 6.70
CA GLN A 111 -17.75 -10.42 6.22
C GLN A 111 -17.58 -11.60 5.25
N PRO A 112 -16.74 -11.46 4.22
CA PRO A 112 -16.41 -12.57 3.31
C PRO A 112 -15.60 -13.66 4.02
N PRO A 113 -15.70 -14.93 3.59
CA PRO A 113 -14.93 -16.02 4.17
C PRO A 113 -13.44 -15.86 3.82
N GLY A 114 -12.59 -15.76 4.87
CA GLY A 114 -11.13 -15.74 4.74
C GLY A 114 -10.54 -17.10 4.34
N PRO A 115 -9.24 -17.16 4.02
CA PRO A 115 -8.53 -18.41 3.73
C PRO A 115 -8.64 -19.39 4.90
N ASN A 116 -8.63 -20.69 4.59
CA ASN A 116 -8.84 -21.81 5.54
C ASN A 116 -8.09 -21.56 6.86
N SER A 117 -8.85 -21.21 7.90
CA SER A 117 -8.33 -20.92 9.22
C SER A 117 -8.39 -22.20 10.08
N PRO A 118 -7.33 -22.52 10.85
CA PRO A 118 -7.25 -23.74 11.68
C PRO A 118 -8.43 -23.88 12.63
N SER A 119 -9.00 -25.06 12.86
CA SER A 119 -10.22 -25.22 13.70
C SER A 119 -9.98 -24.97 15.20
N ALA A 120 -11.03 -24.60 15.95
CA ALA A 120 -10.93 -24.50 17.41
C ALA A 120 -10.67 -25.90 18.00
N GLY A 121 -9.70 -26.02 18.92
CA GLY A 121 -9.17 -27.29 19.42
C GLY A 121 -7.93 -27.81 18.68
N MET A 122 -7.46 -27.10 17.64
CA MET A 122 -6.25 -27.45 16.89
C MET A 122 -4.97 -27.08 17.66
N THR A 123 -3.95 -27.92 17.55
CA THR A 123 -2.58 -27.62 18.01
C THR A 123 -1.84 -26.86 16.91
N VAL A 124 -1.12 -25.80 17.30
CA VAL A 124 -0.25 -25.01 16.45
C VAL A 124 1.16 -24.95 17.06
N ILE A 125 2.17 -24.72 16.23
CA ILE A 125 3.57 -24.54 16.65
C ILE A 125 3.96 -23.08 16.41
N ALA A 126 4.64 -22.46 17.36
CA ALA A 126 5.19 -21.11 17.18
C ALA A 126 6.38 -21.11 16.20
N GLU A 127 6.25 -20.36 15.11
CA GLU A 127 7.33 -20.15 14.13
C GLU A 127 8.35 -19.09 14.60
N TYR A 128 7.91 -18.16 15.45
CA TYR A 128 8.73 -17.09 16.00
C TYR A 128 8.48 -16.90 17.49
N ASP A 129 9.48 -16.37 18.20
CA ASP A 129 9.30 -15.89 19.56
C ASP A 129 8.37 -14.65 19.55
N TYR A 130 7.44 -14.60 20.50
CA TYR A 130 6.58 -13.44 20.74
C TYR A 130 6.63 -13.08 22.23
N THR A 131 7.10 -11.87 22.51
CA THR A 131 7.05 -11.30 23.85
C THR A 131 5.69 -10.64 24.07
N PRO A 132 4.94 -10.98 25.13
CA PRO A 132 3.65 -10.35 25.43
C PRO A 132 3.76 -8.82 25.46
N MET A 133 2.93 -8.15 24.66
CA MET A 133 2.86 -6.68 24.63
C MET A 133 1.79 -6.14 25.59
N THR A 134 0.80 -6.97 25.92
CA THR A 134 -0.26 -6.66 26.90
C THR A 134 -0.39 -7.78 27.93
N GLU A 135 -1.09 -7.51 29.05
CA GLU A 135 -1.40 -8.55 30.05
C GLU A 135 -2.34 -9.64 29.52
N GLN A 136 -3.04 -9.37 28.42
CA GLN A 136 -3.95 -10.32 27.76
C GLN A 136 -3.22 -11.23 26.78
N ASP A 137 -1.97 -10.92 26.46
CA ASP A 137 -1.17 -11.64 25.49
C ASP A 137 -0.51 -12.88 26.11
N LEU A 138 -0.36 -13.92 25.31
CA LEU A 138 0.39 -15.12 25.68
C LEU A 138 1.77 -15.10 25.00
N GLU A 139 2.81 -15.48 25.75
CA GLU A 139 4.17 -15.58 25.24
C GLU A 139 4.27 -16.74 24.25
N LEU A 140 4.81 -16.48 23.05
CA LEU A 140 5.21 -17.54 22.13
C LEU A 140 6.70 -17.79 22.28
N ARG A 141 7.08 -19.06 22.38
CA ARG A 141 8.46 -19.52 22.28
C ARG A 141 8.57 -20.35 21.03
N LYS A 142 9.52 -19.99 20.18
CA LYS A 142 9.75 -20.68 18.92
C LYS A 142 9.85 -22.20 19.15
N ASP A 143 9.20 -22.94 18.26
CA ASP A 143 9.09 -24.40 18.24
C ASP A 143 8.25 -25.01 19.37
N GLU A 144 7.62 -24.21 20.25
CA GLU A 144 6.66 -24.71 21.24
C GLU A 144 5.23 -24.85 20.68
N GLU A 145 4.49 -25.80 21.24
CA GLU A 145 3.10 -26.10 20.87
C GLU A 145 2.09 -25.33 21.73
N TYR A 146 1.02 -24.88 21.07
CA TYR A 146 -0.09 -24.15 21.67
C TYR A 146 -1.42 -24.71 21.16
N THR A 147 -2.44 -24.75 22.02
CA THR A 147 -3.80 -25.18 21.63
C THR A 147 -4.68 -23.97 21.37
N ILE A 148 -5.29 -23.88 20.19
CA ILE A 148 -6.22 -22.81 19.83
C ILE A 148 -7.57 -23.02 20.52
N LEU A 149 -7.99 -22.04 21.32
CA LEU A 149 -9.26 -22.03 22.04
C LEU A 149 -10.37 -21.30 21.27
N GLU A 150 -10.08 -20.08 20.78
CA GLU A 150 -11.07 -19.22 20.12
C GLU A 150 -10.44 -18.45 18.94
N ARG A 151 -11.26 -18.21 17.89
CA ARG A 151 -10.88 -17.53 16.64
C ARG A 151 -11.79 -16.34 16.35
N SER A 152 -12.07 -15.53 17.37
CA SER A 152 -12.94 -14.36 17.27
C SER A 152 -12.38 -13.28 16.34
N ASP A 153 -11.06 -13.26 16.13
CA ASP A 153 -10.36 -12.36 15.22
C ASP A 153 -9.51 -13.18 14.24
N THR A 154 -9.41 -12.71 12.98
CA THR A 154 -8.58 -13.33 11.94
C THR A 154 -7.10 -13.34 12.32
N ASN A 155 -6.67 -12.42 13.18
CA ASN A 155 -5.26 -12.08 13.39
C ASN A 155 -4.74 -12.36 14.80
N TRP A 156 -5.63 -12.42 15.78
CA TRP A 156 -5.30 -12.75 17.16
C TRP A 156 -6.17 -13.91 17.58
N TRP A 157 -5.52 -15.02 17.91
CA TRP A 157 -6.21 -16.20 18.37
C TRP A 157 -6.02 -16.34 19.86
N ARG A 158 -7.08 -16.75 20.55
CA ARG A 158 -6.95 -17.11 21.96
C ARG A 158 -6.38 -18.52 22.00
N ALA A 159 -5.24 -18.68 22.65
CA ALA A 159 -4.53 -19.94 22.75
C ALA A 159 -4.20 -20.28 24.20
N ARG A 160 -3.82 -21.54 24.41
CA ARG A 160 -3.35 -22.07 25.69
C ARG A 160 -1.98 -22.70 25.51
N ASP A 161 -1.05 -22.40 26.41
CA ASP A 161 0.26 -23.06 26.45
C ASP A 161 0.20 -24.43 27.15
N LYS A 162 1.33 -25.15 27.13
CA LYS A 162 1.48 -26.47 27.81
C LYS A 162 1.32 -26.43 29.33
N TYR A 163 1.39 -25.25 29.94
CA TYR A 163 1.24 -25.05 31.39
C TYR A 163 -0.18 -24.65 31.78
N GLY A 164 -1.08 -24.49 30.80
CA GLY A 164 -2.47 -24.10 31.01
C GLY A 164 -2.70 -22.59 31.06
N LYS A 165 -1.68 -21.76 30.80
CA LYS A 165 -1.85 -20.31 30.71
C LYS A 165 -2.56 -19.97 29.39
N GLU A 166 -3.58 -19.12 29.48
CA GLU A 166 -4.34 -18.65 28.33
C GLU A 166 -4.01 -17.19 28.01
N GLY A 167 -4.10 -16.84 26.74
CA GLY A 167 -4.00 -15.46 26.28
C GLY A 167 -4.08 -15.38 24.77
N TYR A 168 -3.93 -14.17 24.24
CA TYR A 168 -3.96 -13.92 22.80
C TYR A 168 -2.57 -14.05 22.19
N ILE A 169 -2.50 -14.71 21.04
CA ILE A 169 -1.29 -14.88 20.24
C ILE A 169 -1.51 -14.34 18.82
N PRO A 170 -0.48 -13.80 18.16
CA PRO A 170 -0.57 -13.41 16.76
C PRO A 170 -0.72 -14.66 15.88
N SER A 171 -1.74 -14.73 15.04
CA SER A 171 -2.00 -15.89 14.18
C SER A 171 -0.91 -16.12 13.13
N ASN A 172 -0.23 -15.06 12.70
CA ASN A 172 0.89 -15.11 11.77
C ASN A 172 2.22 -15.55 12.41
N TYR A 173 2.23 -15.82 13.73
CA TYR A 173 3.41 -16.31 14.45
C TYR A 173 3.34 -17.82 14.68
N VAL A 174 2.25 -18.46 14.27
CA VAL A 174 2.01 -19.86 14.51
C VAL A 174 1.60 -20.57 13.22
N VAL A 175 1.98 -21.83 13.11
CA VAL A 175 1.63 -22.73 12.01
C VAL A 175 0.87 -23.93 12.54
N GLU A 176 -0.04 -24.49 11.75
CA GLU A 176 -0.74 -25.72 12.10
C GLU A 176 0.26 -26.82 12.46
N ALA A 177 0.06 -27.52 13.57
CA ALA A 177 0.95 -28.58 14.03
C ALA A 177 0.86 -29.87 13.19
N GLU A 178 0.27 -29.81 11.99
CA GLU A 178 0.22 -30.97 11.10
C GLU A 178 1.61 -31.29 10.54
N SER A 179 1.84 -32.59 10.36
CA SER A 179 3.11 -33.31 10.18
C SER A 179 3.87 -33.02 8.88
N GLY A 180 3.93 -31.77 8.43
CA GLY A 180 4.59 -31.34 7.20
C GLY A 180 6.07 -31.02 7.38
N LEU A 181 6.77 -30.80 6.26
CA LEU A 181 8.15 -30.32 6.28
C LEU A 181 8.25 -28.84 6.70
N GLU A 182 7.12 -28.13 6.73
CA GLU A 182 7.01 -26.71 7.08
C GLU A 182 7.46 -26.42 8.52
N ARG A 183 7.52 -27.39 9.43
CA ARG A 183 8.12 -27.17 10.75
C ARG A 183 9.63 -26.97 10.72
N PHE A 184 10.30 -27.41 9.65
CA PHE A 184 11.75 -27.37 9.59
C PHE A 184 12.23 -26.10 8.89
N ASP A 185 13.04 -25.31 9.59
CA ASP A 185 13.63 -24.07 9.07
C ASP A 185 14.44 -24.24 7.78
N TRP A 186 14.96 -25.44 7.52
CA TRP A 186 15.67 -25.75 6.28
C TRP A 186 14.72 -25.99 5.09
N TYR A 187 13.40 -26.05 5.29
CA TYR A 187 12.42 -26.27 4.24
C TYR A 187 11.79 -24.95 3.77
N CYS A 188 12.03 -24.62 2.51
CA CYS A 188 11.55 -23.43 1.82
C CYS A 188 10.57 -23.87 0.71
N LYS A 189 9.30 -24.08 1.05
CA LYS A 189 8.24 -24.62 0.16
C LYS A 189 8.18 -23.93 -1.21
N ASN A 190 7.89 -22.62 -1.21
CA ASN A 190 7.68 -21.82 -2.42
C ASN A 190 8.98 -21.24 -3.01
N MET A 191 10.10 -21.97 -2.90
CA MET A 191 11.41 -21.52 -3.37
C MET A 191 11.75 -22.15 -4.73
N ASN A 192 12.06 -21.34 -5.74
CA ASN A 192 12.52 -21.86 -7.03
C ASN A 192 14.06 -22.06 -7.07
N ARG A 193 14.57 -22.71 -8.13
CA ARG A 193 16.00 -23.00 -8.26
C ARG A 193 16.87 -21.74 -8.23
N SER A 194 16.50 -20.70 -8.98
CA SER A 194 17.29 -19.48 -9.10
C SER A 194 17.33 -18.70 -7.79
N GLN A 195 16.19 -18.59 -7.09
CA GLN A 195 16.10 -17.98 -5.77
C GLN A 195 16.93 -18.73 -4.73
N ALA A 196 16.88 -20.07 -4.73
CA ALA A 196 17.71 -20.90 -3.86
C ALA A 196 19.21 -20.67 -4.10
N GLU A 197 19.64 -20.60 -5.37
CA GLU A 197 21.04 -20.29 -5.69
C GLU A 197 21.46 -18.90 -5.22
N LYS A 198 20.61 -17.87 -5.40
CA LYS A 198 20.85 -16.49 -4.94
C LYS A 198 21.05 -16.46 -3.41
N LEU A 199 20.14 -17.08 -2.67
CA LEU A 199 20.15 -17.13 -1.20
C LEU A 199 21.35 -17.91 -0.64
N LEU A 200 21.66 -19.07 -1.22
CA LEU A 200 22.81 -19.87 -0.81
C LEU A 200 24.14 -19.16 -1.11
N LYS A 201 24.24 -18.47 -2.24
CA LYS A 201 25.42 -17.68 -2.60
C LYS A 201 25.59 -16.44 -1.73
N SER A 202 24.50 -15.77 -1.32
CA SER A 202 24.58 -14.61 -0.42
C SER A 202 25.06 -14.99 0.98
N GLU A 203 24.64 -16.15 1.49
CA GLU A 203 25.13 -16.69 2.78
C GLU A 203 26.61 -17.11 2.71
N ASN A 204 27.08 -17.59 1.54
CA ASN A 204 28.48 -17.92 1.26
C ASN A 204 29.14 -18.89 2.26
N LYS A 205 28.37 -19.84 2.81
CA LYS A 205 28.82 -20.85 3.77
C LYS A 205 29.00 -22.21 3.09
N ASP A 206 30.23 -22.75 3.11
CA ASP A 206 30.48 -24.10 2.57
C ASP A 206 29.65 -25.17 3.30
N GLY A 207 28.93 -26.00 2.56
CA GLY A 207 27.95 -26.92 3.13
C GLY A 207 26.62 -26.26 3.50
N GLY A 208 26.37 -25.03 3.06
CA GLY A 208 25.10 -24.32 3.19
C GLY A 208 24.00 -25.03 2.40
N PHE A 209 22.83 -25.29 3.01
CA PHE A 209 21.78 -26.05 2.34
C PHE A 209 20.36 -25.60 2.70
N LEU A 210 19.43 -25.91 1.79
CA LEU A 210 17.99 -25.80 1.99
C LEU A 210 17.26 -26.89 1.20
N VAL A 211 16.03 -27.19 1.59
CA VAL A 211 15.12 -28.12 0.91
C VAL A 211 13.95 -27.30 0.36
N ARG A 212 13.51 -27.61 -0.84
CA ARG A 212 12.41 -26.89 -1.52
C ARG A 212 11.55 -27.86 -2.32
N ASP A 213 10.38 -27.41 -2.75
CA ASP A 213 9.60 -28.16 -3.71
C ASP A 213 10.35 -28.26 -5.05
N SER A 214 10.27 -29.44 -5.65
CA SER A 214 10.76 -29.66 -7.00
C SER A 214 9.77 -29.08 -8.00
N SER A 215 10.22 -28.75 -9.21
CA SER A 215 9.34 -28.38 -10.33
C SER A 215 8.37 -29.49 -10.77
N LYS A 216 8.47 -30.68 -10.16
CA LYS A 216 7.57 -31.81 -10.37
C LYS A 216 6.72 -31.94 -9.11
N ALA A 217 5.40 -31.92 -9.28
CA ALA A 217 4.45 -32.00 -8.16
C ALA A 217 4.74 -33.22 -7.27
N GLY A 218 4.72 -33.00 -5.95
CA GLY A 218 4.95 -34.05 -4.95
C GLY A 218 6.40 -34.53 -4.83
N LYS A 219 7.38 -33.83 -5.40
CA LYS A 219 8.81 -34.14 -5.24
C LYS A 219 9.54 -32.98 -4.58
N TYR A 220 10.68 -33.28 -3.96
CA TYR A 220 11.48 -32.30 -3.22
C TYR A 220 12.92 -32.26 -3.75
N THR A 221 13.61 -31.15 -3.54
CA THR A 221 15.01 -30.96 -3.95
C THR A 221 15.82 -30.35 -2.82
N VAL A 222 16.97 -30.95 -2.51
CA VAL A 222 18.01 -30.38 -1.63
C VAL A 222 18.94 -29.52 -2.48
N SER A 223 19.05 -28.24 -2.16
CA SER A 223 20.01 -27.31 -2.79
C SER A 223 21.17 -27.10 -1.83
N LEU A 224 22.41 -27.33 -2.29
CA LEU A 224 23.63 -27.34 -1.49
C LEU A 224 24.70 -26.44 -2.11
N PHE A 225 25.30 -25.58 -1.32
CA PHE A 225 26.45 -24.75 -1.72
C PHE A 225 27.77 -25.39 -1.27
N SER A 226 28.76 -25.42 -2.18
CA SER A 226 30.10 -25.93 -1.90
C SER A 226 31.17 -25.03 -2.49
N LYS A 227 32.26 -24.82 -1.73
CA LYS A 227 33.46 -24.11 -2.18
C LYS A 227 34.54 -25.05 -2.76
N GLY A 228 34.25 -26.35 -2.86
CA GLY A 228 35.22 -27.35 -3.33
C GLY A 228 35.39 -27.34 -4.85
N GLY A 229 36.61 -27.07 -5.33
CA GLY A 229 36.98 -27.24 -6.75
C GLY A 229 37.97 -26.23 -7.36
N GLY A 230 38.56 -25.31 -6.60
CA GLY A 230 39.53 -24.33 -7.14
C GLY A 230 38.89 -23.13 -7.87
N GLU A 231 37.57 -23.06 -7.95
CA GLU A 231 36.85 -21.86 -8.41
C GLU A 231 36.76 -20.83 -7.28
N THR A 232 37.10 -19.58 -7.56
CA THR A 232 37.06 -18.45 -6.62
C THR A 232 35.63 -18.05 -6.21
N SER A 233 34.62 -18.61 -6.87
CA SER A 233 33.19 -18.38 -6.62
C SER A 233 32.52 -19.73 -6.43
N GLY A 234 32.14 -20.08 -5.19
CA GLY A 234 31.57 -21.40 -4.86
C GLY A 234 30.35 -21.78 -5.72
N SER A 235 30.08 -23.08 -5.85
CA SER A 235 29.04 -23.62 -6.73
C SER A 235 27.84 -24.16 -5.95
N CYS A 236 26.64 -24.00 -6.53
CA CYS A 236 25.40 -24.62 -6.02
C CYS A 236 25.11 -25.93 -6.76
N ARG A 237 24.80 -26.99 -6.03
CA ARG A 237 24.33 -28.28 -6.56
C ARG A 237 22.93 -28.59 -6.06
N HIS A 238 22.13 -29.23 -6.90
CA HIS A 238 20.75 -29.59 -6.59
C HIS A 238 20.57 -31.10 -6.69
N TYR A 239 20.07 -31.70 -5.62
CA TYR A 239 19.85 -33.14 -5.49
C TYR A 239 18.37 -33.39 -5.30
N ASN A 240 17.76 -34.16 -6.20
CA ASN A 240 16.35 -34.52 -6.06
C ASN A 240 16.20 -35.58 -4.98
N ILE A 241 15.24 -35.39 -4.07
CA ILE A 241 14.81 -36.42 -3.15
C ILE A 241 13.95 -37.39 -3.94
N CYS A 242 14.47 -38.58 -4.16
CA CYS A 242 13.79 -39.66 -4.86
C CYS A 242 13.01 -40.53 -3.88
N THR A 243 11.95 -41.16 -4.37
CA THR A 243 11.12 -42.10 -3.61
C THR A 243 11.28 -43.48 -4.22
N GLY A 244 11.70 -44.45 -3.41
CA GLY A 244 11.86 -45.85 -3.81
C GLY A 244 10.53 -46.59 -3.93
N ALA A 245 10.58 -47.82 -4.44
CA ALA A 245 9.38 -48.65 -4.65
C ALA A 245 8.59 -48.97 -3.37
N GLN A 246 9.22 -48.87 -2.21
CA GLN A 246 8.61 -49.08 -0.89
C GLN A 246 8.20 -47.76 -0.19
N GLY A 247 8.19 -46.62 -0.90
CA GLY A 247 7.82 -45.32 -0.34
C GLY A 247 8.91 -44.61 0.45
N GLN A 248 10.13 -45.17 0.51
CA GLN A 248 11.27 -44.60 1.23
C GLN A 248 11.97 -43.49 0.43
N PHE A 249 12.52 -42.49 1.11
CA PHE A 249 13.21 -41.35 0.51
C PHE A 249 14.73 -41.56 0.46
N TYR A 250 15.38 -41.11 -0.62
CA TYR A 250 16.84 -41.13 -0.74
C TYR A 250 17.37 -40.00 -1.64
N LEU A 251 18.62 -39.57 -1.40
CA LEU A 251 19.39 -38.70 -2.30
C LEU A 251 20.43 -39.46 -3.13
N ALA A 252 20.95 -40.55 -2.56
CA ALA A 252 21.83 -41.51 -3.21
C ALA A 252 21.23 -42.90 -2.99
N GLU A 253 21.11 -43.70 -4.05
CA GLU A 253 20.38 -44.98 -4.08
C GLU A 253 20.82 -46.00 -2.99
N LYS A 254 21.98 -45.79 -2.37
CA LYS A 254 22.54 -46.67 -1.34
C LYS A 254 21.93 -46.46 0.07
N HIS A 255 21.21 -45.37 0.33
CA HIS A 255 20.67 -45.05 1.66
C HIS A 255 19.21 -44.59 1.59
N ASN A 256 18.30 -45.41 2.12
CA ASN A 256 16.86 -45.17 2.12
C ASN A 256 16.38 -44.80 3.54
N PHE A 257 15.46 -43.83 3.63
CA PHE A 257 14.92 -43.28 4.88
C PHE A 257 13.39 -43.28 4.85
N ASN A 258 12.75 -43.37 6.02
CA ASN A 258 11.28 -43.38 6.08
C ASN A 258 10.69 -41.96 6.01
N THR A 259 11.46 -40.96 6.44
CA THR A 259 11.05 -39.56 6.37
C THR A 259 12.16 -38.65 5.81
N ILE A 260 11.78 -37.53 5.20
CA ILE A 260 12.74 -36.54 4.70
C ILE A 260 13.60 -35.94 5.84
N PRO A 261 13.06 -35.67 7.05
CA PRO A 261 13.88 -35.22 8.17
C PRO A 261 14.98 -36.21 8.59
N GLU A 262 14.71 -37.51 8.59
CA GLU A 262 15.73 -38.55 8.83
C GLU A 262 16.83 -38.50 7.77
N LEU A 263 16.43 -38.36 6.50
CA LEU A 263 17.35 -38.20 5.38
C LEU A 263 18.25 -36.98 5.58
N ILE A 264 17.68 -35.83 5.93
CA ILE A 264 18.45 -34.59 6.14
C ILE A 264 19.41 -34.75 7.31
N ASN A 265 18.94 -35.31 8.44
CA ASN A 265 19.77 -35.56 9.60
C ASN A 265 20.97 -36.49 9.29
N TYR A 266 20.75 -37.55 8.51
CA TYR A 266 21.85 -38.41 8.06
C TYR A 266 22.87 -37.64 7.22
N HIS A 267 22.42 -36.83 6.27
CA HIS A 267 23.29 -36.09 5.37
C HIS A 267 23.95 -34.85 6.00
N GLN A 268 23.47 -34.41 7.17
CA GLN A 268 24.19 -33.44 8.01
C GLN A 268 25.48 -34.04 8.59
N HIS A 269 25.45 -35.33 8.90
CA HIS A 269 26.60 -36.05 9.47
C HIS A 269 27.47 -36.71 8.41
N ASN A 270 26.90 -37.11 7.26
CA ASN A 270 27.57 -37.90 6.22
C ASN A 270 27.34 -37.31 4.81
N SER A 271 28.39 -37.08 4.03
CA SER A 271 28.21 -36.61 2.64
C SER A 271 27.63 -37.69 1.73
N ALA A 272 27.98 -38.97 1.95
CA ALA A 272 27.42 -40.15 1.27
C ALA A 272 27.25 -39.99 -0.26
N GLY A 273 28.24 -39.39 -0.93
CA GLY A 273 28.25 -39.16 -2.39
C GLY A 273 27.88 -37.73 -2.83
N MET A 274 27.46 -36.86 -1.90
CA MET A 274 27.25 -35.43 -2.14
C MET A 274 28.58 -34.66 -2.13
N VAL A 275 28.60 -33.47 -2.76
CA VAL A 275 29.79 -32.61 -2.86
C VAL A 275 30.30 -32.11 -1.51
N SER A 276 29.42 -32.06 -0.50
CA SER A 276 29.72 -31.74 0.89
C SER A 276 28.61 -32.32 1.77
N ARG A 277 28.87 -32.47 3.06
CA ARG A 277 27.79 -32.74 4.04
C ARG A 277 26.93 -31.48 4.24
N LEU A 278 25.70 -31.64 4.72
CA LEU A 278 24.79 -30.54 5.02
C LEU A 278 25.23 -29.87 6.34
N LYS A 279 26.02 -28.79 6.27
CA LYS A 279 26.65 -28.16 7.45
C LYS A 279 25.84 -27.03 8.04
N TYR A 280 25.33 -26.14 7.19
CA TYR A 280 24.68 -24.90 7.63
C TYR A 280 23.32 -24.80 6.96
N MET A 281 22.26 -24.80 7.75
CA MET A 281 20.92 -24.52 7.23
C MET A 281 20.84 -23.07 6.74
N VAL A 282 20.19 -22.88 5.61
CA VAL A 282 19.88 -21.57 5.03
C VAL A 282 18.37 -21.51 4.85
N SER A 283 17.74 -20.47 5.39
CA SER A 283 16.30 -20.28 5.36
C SER A 283 15.93 -18.97 4.70
N ASN A 284 14.76 -18.93 4.06
CA ASN A 284 14.15 -17.67 3.60
C ASN A 284 13.19 -17.09 4.64
N ARG A 285 13.12 -17.68 5.84
CA ARG A 285 12.35 -17.14 6.95
C ARG A 285 13.03 -15.86 7.41
N ALA A 286 12.47 -14.73 7.00
CA ALA A 286 12.84 -13.41 7.49
C ALA A 286 12.53 -13.30 8.99
N ARG A 287 12.97 -12.19 9.58
CA ARG A 287 12.59 -11.74 10.93
C ARG A 287 11.08 -11.88 11.16
N PRO A 288 10.63 -12.05 12.43
CA PRO A 288 9.22 -12.20 12.75
C PRO A 288 8.36 -11.17 11.98
N PRO A 289 7.29 -11.59 11.29
CA PRO A 289 6.42 -10.69 10.57
C PRO A 289 5.84 -9.66 11.55
N SER A 290 5.57 -8.44 11.08
CA SER A 290 4.93 -7.42 11.92
C SER A 290 3.62 -7.97 12.51
N THR A 291 3.43 -7.80 13.82
CA THR A 291 2.18 -8.20 14.46
C THR A 291 1.04 -7.30 14.00
N ALA A 292 -0.13 -7.88 14.18
CA ALA A 292 -1.45 -7.32 14.05
C ALA A 292 -1.75 -6.14 15.01
N GLY A 293 -0.99 -5.06 14.94
CA GLY A 293 -0.99 -4.02 15.98
C GLY A 293 -0.11 -4.40 17.18
N LEU A 294 -0.21 -3.63 18.26
CA LEU A 294 0.68 -3.70 19.43
C LEU A 294 0.13 -4.56 20.58
N GLY A 295 -0.76 -5.51 20.25
CA GLY A 295 -1.55 -6.31 21.19
C GLY A 295 -3.01 -6.43 20.77
N TYR A 296 -3.74 -7.44 21.26
CA TYR A 296 -5.15 -7.63 20.90
C TYR A 296 -6.01 -6.42 21.31
N GLY A 297 -6.76 -5.85 20.37
CA GLY A 297 -7.69 -4.74 20.62
C GLY A 297 -7.06 -3.38 20.93
N VAL A 298 -5.72 -3.29 20.97
CA VAL A 298 -5.00 -2.03 21.25
C VAL A 298 -4.69 -1.31 19.94
N TRP A 299 -5.48 -0.27 19.66
CA TRP A 299 -5.27 0.63 18.50
C TRP A 299 -4.84 2.04 18.90
N GLU A 300 -5.23 2.46 20.10
CA GLU A 300 -4.89 3.76 20.66
C GLU A 300 -3.61 3.62 21.49
N ILE A 301 -2.58 4.37 21.10
CA ILE A 301 -1.27 4.39 21.74
C ILE A 301 -1.20 5.61 22.65
N ASP A 302 -0.72 5.39 23.88
CA ASP A 302 -0.37 6.51 24.75
C ASP A 302 0.94 7.16 24.26
N PRO A 303 0.95 8.46 23.93
CA PRO A 303 2.16 9.17 23.48
C PRO A 303 3.35 9.04 24.43
N ARG A 304 3.12 8.81 25.74
CA ARG A 304 4.18 8.61 26.73
C ARG A 304 5.01 7.35 26.48
N HIS A 305 4.46 6.39 25.75
CA HIS A 305 5.17 5.19 25.34
C HIS A 305 6.00 5.39 24.07
N LEU A 306 5.93 6.56 23.42
CA LEU A 306 6.69 6.88 22.23
C LEU A 306 7.92 7.72 22.58
N THR A 307 9.09 7.25 22.17
CA THR A 307 10.34 8.00 22.21
C THR A 307 10.68 8.49 20.82
N PHE A 308 10.74 9.80 20.62
CA PHE A 308 11.11 10.40 19.34
C PHE A 308 12.63 10.52 19.23
N ILE A 309 13.22 9.96 18.17
CA ILE A 309 14.68 9.86 18.06
C ILE A 309 15.22 10.75 16.94
N LYS A 310 14.71 10.59 15.70
CA LYS A 310 15.27 11.27 14.53
C LYS A 310 14.18 11.67 13.55
N GLU A 311 14.27 12.85 12.94
CA GLU A 311 13.40 13.21 11.83
C GLU A 311 13.79 12.42 10.56
N LEU A 312 12.81 11.77 9.93
CA LEU A 312 12.99 11.03 8.69
C LEU A 312 12.61 11.87 7.46
N GLY A 313 11.60 12.73 7.60
CA GLY A 313 11.20 13.62 6.53
C GLY A 313 10.01 14.49 6.91
N THR A 314 9.76 15.50 6.09
CA THR A 314 8.63 16.40 6.22
C THR A 314 7.87 16.46 4.90
N GLY A 315 6.56 16.22 4.94
CA GLY A 315 5.67 16.19 3.79
C GLY A 315 4.45 17.10 3.95
N GLN A 316 3.54 17.03 2.98
CA GLN A 316 2.29 17.79 2.96
C GLN A 316 1.42 17.51 4.20
N PHE A 317 1.42 16.26 4.66
CA PHE A 317 0.57 15.78 5.74
C PHE A 317 1.21 15.90 7.13
N GLY A 318 2.48 16.32 7.19
CA GLY A 318 3.19 16.57 8.44
C GLY A 318 4.61 16.02 8.48
N VAL A 319 5.12 15.80 9.69
CA VAL A 319 6.51 15.40 9.95
C VAL A 319 6.53 13.93 10.31
N VAL A 320 7.44 13.17 9.71
CA VAL A 320 7.68 11.75 10.02
C VAL A 320 8.98 11.65 10.81
N LYS A 321 8.91 10.99 11.97
CA LYS A 321 10.07 10.74 12.84
C LYS A 321 10.27 9.25 13.04
N TYR A 322 11.53 8.83 13.06
CA TYR A 322 11.95 7.57 13.64
C TYR A 322 11.91 7.69 15.16
N GLY A 323 11.41 6.64 15.80
CA GLY A 323 11.31 6.56 17.24
C GLY A 323 11.30 5.12 17.73
N LYS A 324 11.10 4.99 19.03
CA LYS A 324 10.88 3.71 19.69
C LYS A 324 9.58 3.70 20.46
N TRP A 325 8.83 2.61 20.34
CA TRP A 325 7.70 2.33 21.21
C TRP A 325 8.15 1.47 22.39
N GLN A 326 7.77 1.87 23.61
CA GLN A 326 8.21 1.31 24.89
C GLN A 326 9.74 1.18 25.02
N GLY A 327 10.50 2.02 24.32
CA GLY A 327 11.96 2.01 24.33
C GLY A 327 12.61 0.80 23.63
N GLN A 328 11.84 -0.12 23.07
CA GLN A 328 12.35 -1.35 22.46
C GLN A 328 12.10 -1.43 20.96
N HIS A 329 10.85 -1.22 20.52
CA HIS A 329 10.43 -1.47 19.15
C HIS A 329 10.64 -0.25 18.26
N ASP A 330 11.38 -0.43 17.16
CA ASP A 330 11.60 0.62 16.16
C ASP A 330 10.30 0.94 15.41
N VAL A 331 9.92 2.21 15.39
CA VAL A 331 8.67 2.69 14.77
C VAL A 331 8.88 3.96 13.96
N ALA A 332 8.06 4.15 12.93
CA ALA A 332 7.89 5.42 12.26
C ALA A 332 6.64 6.13 12.83
N ILE A 333 6.81 7.38 13.24
CA ILE A 333 5.79 8.20 13.91
C ILE A 333 5.50 9.40 13.02
N LYS A 334 4.34 9.41 12.37
CA LYS A 334 3.86 10.51 11.53
C LYS A 334 2.99 11.44 12.36
N MET A 335 3.46 12.67 12.52
CA MET A 335 2.75 13.76 13.18
C MET A 335 1.83 14.42 12.16
N ILE A 336 0.52 14.40 12.40
CA ILE A 336 -0.48 15.01 11.52
C ILE A 336 -0.61 16.50 11.82
N ARG A 337 -0.62 17.34 10.77
CA ARG A 337 -0.79 18.79 10.92
C ARG A 337 -2.23 19.13 11.35
N GLU A 338 -2.37 20.12 12.21
CA GLU A 338 -3.70 20.59 12.61
C GLU A 338 -4.48 21.15 11.42
N GLY A 339 -5.78 20.84 11.35
CA GLY A 339 -6.69 21.34 10.32
C GLY A 339 -6.62 20.60 8.98
N SER A 340 -5.88 19.49 8.87
CA SER A 340 -5.84 18.69 7.63
C SER A 340 -7.04 17.74 7.46
N MET A 341 -7.69 17.32 8.54
CA MET A 341 -8.80 16.37 8.57
C MET A 341 -9.62 16.53 9.86
N SER A 342 -10.89 16.10 9.87
CA SER A 342 -11.67 15.99 11.11
C SER A 342 -11.17 14.81 11.95
N GLU A 343 -11.28 14.89 13.28
CA GLU A 343 -10.80 13.83 14.18
C GLU A 343 -11.63 12.55 14.06
N ASP A 344 -12.94 12.68 13.89
CA ASP A 344 -13.86 11.55 13.76
C ASP A 344 -13.61 10.77 12.46
N ASP A 345 -13.47 11.46 11.32
CA ASP A 345 -13.16 10.82 10.03
C ASP A 345 -11.79 10.10 10.11
N PHE A 346 -10.81 10.73 10.75
CA PHE A 346 -9.49 10.15 10.94
C PHE A 346 -9.54 8.85 11.77
N ILE A 347 -10.30 8.84 12.87
CA ILE A 347 -10.44 7.66 13.73
C ILE A 347 -11.14 6.51 12.99
N GLU A 348 -12.18 6.81 12.20
CA GLU A 348 -12.86 5.81 11.38
C GLU A 348 -11.93 5.24 10.31
N GLU A 349 -11.22 6.09 9.57
CA GLU A 349 -10.23 5.65 8.58
C GLU A 349 -9.12 4.82 9.22
N ALA A 350 -8.55 5.26 10.36
CA ALA A 350 -7.52 4.52 11.08
C ALA A 350 -7.99 3.12 11.51
N LYS A 351 -9.24 2.98 11.99
CA LYS A 351 -9.81 1.68 12.35
C LYS A 351 -9.97 0.75 11.16
N ILE A 352 -10.27 1.28 9.98
CA ILE A 352 -10.34 0.49 8.73
C ILE A 352 -8.93 0.10 8.30
N MET A 353 -8.00 1.06 8.27
CA MET A 353 -6.60 0.81 7.91
C MET A 353 -5.94 -0.25 8.79
N MET A 354 -6.26 -0.29 10.09
CA MET A 354 -5.70 -1.29 10.99
C MET A 354 -6.07 -2.74 10.63
N LYS A 355 -7.14 -2.92 9.86
CA LYS A 355 -7.57 -4.22 9.32
C LYS A 355 -6.84 -4.59 8.03
N LEU A 356 -6.25 -3.62 7.32
CA LEU A 356 -5.50 -3.85 6.09
C LEU A 356 -4.10 -4.39 6.43
N ARG A 357 -3.81 -5.62 6.00
CA ARG A 357 -2.55 -6.31 6.31
C ARG A 357 -2.09 -7.15 5.15
N HIS A 358 -0.87 -6.88 4.70
CA HIS A 358 -0.25 -7.55 3.58
C HIS A 358 1.26 -7.36 3.65
N GLU A 359 2.05 -8.33 3.19
CA GLU A 359 3.51 -8.29 3.25
C GLU A 359 4.09 -7.04 2.58
N ASN A 360 3.48 -6.62 1.46
CA ASN A 360 3.87 -5.43 0.70
C ASN A 360 3.06 -4.16 1.04
N LEU A 361 2.41 -4.11 2.19
CA LEU A 361 1.84 -2.87 2.75
C LEU A 361 2.54 -2.53 4.06
N VAL A 362 2.79 -1.24 4.29
CA VAL A 362 3.34 -0.77 5.56
C VAL A 362 2.31 -0.98 6.66
N GLN A 363 2.68 -1.77 7.67
CA GLN A 363 1.82 -2.12 8.78
C GLN A 363 1.57 -0.90 9.69
N LEU A 364 0.29 -0.55 9.84
CA LEU A 364 -0.16 0.37 10.88
C LEU A 364 -0.19 -0.36 12.23
N TYR A 365 0.53 0.17 13.21
CA TYR A 365 0.56 -0.34 14.58
C TYR A 365 -0.51 0.28 15.46
N GLY A 366 -0.79 1.57 15.28
CA GLY A 366 -1.84 2.28 15.98
C GLY A 366 -1.77 3.78 15.77
N VAL A 367 -2.63 4.51 16.48
CA VAL A 367 -2.73 5.97 16.42
C VAL A 367 -2.72 6.57 17.83
N CYS A 368 -2.35 7.84 17.93
CA CYS A 368 -2.53 8.63 19.14
C CYS A 368 -3.50 9.75 18.81
N THR A 369 -4.73 9.65 19.30
CA THR A 369 -5.82 10.60 19.00
C THR A 369 -6.29 11.37 20.23
N LYS A 370 -6.07 10.82 21.43
CA LYS A 370 -6.46 11.45 22.71
C LYS A 370 -5.78 12.77 23.04
N GLN A 371 -4.62 13.05 22.45
CA GLN A 371 -3.86 14.27 22.68
C GLN A 371 -3.31 14.81 21.37
N ARG A 372 -3.27 16.14 21.26
CA ARG A 372 -2.67 16.82 20.10
C ARG A 372 -1.17 17.02 20.29
N PRO A 373 -0.38 16.95 19.21
CA PRO A 373 -0.79 16.61 17.85
C PRO A 373 -1.06 15.12 17.66
N ILE A 374 -1.92 14.77 16.69
CA ILE A 374 -2.29 13.38 16.38
C ILE A 374 -1.08 12.65 15.77
N TYR A 375 -0.89 11.39 16.16
CA TYR A 375 0.16 10.53 15.63
C TYR A 375 -0.39 9.29 14.93
N ILE A 376 0.22 8.91 13.80
CA ILE A 376 0.12 7.57 13.20
C ILE A 376 1.43 6.85 13.47
N VAL A 377 1.37 5.63 14.02
CA VAL A 377 2.54 4.81 14.33
C VAL A 377 2.55 3.59 13.43
N THR A 378 3.60 3.42 12.63
CA THR A 378 3.77 2.30 11.69
C THR A 378 5.09 1.58 11.92
N GLU A 379 5.26 0.44 11.26
CA GLU A 379 6.57 -0.19 11.15
C GLU A 379 7.62 0.76 10.54
N PHE A 380 8.86 0.64 10.99
CA PHE A 380 9.98 1.42 10.49
C PHE A 380 10.73 0.66 9.39
N LEU A 381 10.87 1.28 8.21
CA LEU A 381 11.60 0.74 7.06
C LEU A 381 12.94 1.47 6.87
N SER A 382 14.04 0.77 7.09
CA SER A 382 15.38 1.35 7.25
C SER A 382 15.96 1.98 6.00
N ASN A 383 15.54 1.54 4.81
CA ASN A 383 16.07 2.04 3.54
C ASN A 383 15.25 3.21 2.96
N GLY A 384 14.29 3.74 3.72
CA GLY A 384 13.53 4.93 3.35
C GLY A 384 12.62 4.72 2.14
N CYS A 385 12.27 5.80 1.43
CA CYS A 385 11.38 5.71 0.28
C CYS A 385 12.09 5.24 -0.99
N LEU A 386 11.36 4.49 -1.82
CA LEU A 386 11.84 3.87 -3.05
C LEU A 386 12.41 4.92 -4.02
N LEU A 387 11.84 6.11 -4.09
CA LEU A 387 12.36 7.21 -4.92
C LEU A 387 13.81 7.58 -4.56
N THR A 388 14.10 7.73 -3.27
CA THR A 388 15.46 8.05 -2.79
C THR A 388 16.36 6.83 -2.91
N TYR A 389 15.84 5.66 -2.54
CA TYR A 389 16.54 4.39 -2.66
C TYR A 389 17.02 4.11 -4.08
N LEU A 390 16.18 4.33 -5.09
CA LEU A 390 16.54 4.18 -6.51
C LEU A 390 17.58 5.22 -6.92
N ARG A 391 17.44 6.48 -6.50
CA ARG A 391 18.41 7.55 -6.82
C ARG A 391 19.79 7.28 -6.25
N GLU A 392 19.86 6.72 -5.05
CA GLU A 392 21.12 6.37 -4.38
C GLU A 392 21.69 5.06 -4.93
N SER A 393 20.84 4.06 -5.16
CA SER A 393 21.19 2.76 -5.76
C SER A 393 21.54 2.86 -7.25
N LEU A 394 21.14 3.92 -7.96
CA LEU A 394 21.62 4.20 -9.33
C LEU A 394 23.14 4.33 -9.39
N LYS A 395 23.82 4.67 -8.27
CA LYS A 395 25.29 4.61 -8.17
C LYS A 395 25.84 3.19 -8.18
N GLN A 396 25.02 2.20 -7.81
CA GLN A 396 25.34 0.77 -7.76
C GLN A 396 24.73 -0.03 -8.93
N HIS A 397 23.95 0.61 -9.83
CA HIS A 397 23.27 0.00 -10.99
C HIS A 397 22.40 -1.23 -10.65
N PRO A 398 21.16 -1.04 -10.16
CA PRO A 398 20.25 -2.16 -9.89
C PRO A 398 19.98 -2.96 -11.17
N THR A 399 19.95 -4.28 -11.03
CA THR A 399 19.67 -5.18 -12.16
C THR A 399 18.19 -5.10 -12.56
N ALA A 400 17.88 -5.42 -13.82
CA ALA A 400 16.50 -5.49 -14.28
C ALA A 400 15.64 -6.47 -13.45
N VAL A 401 16.25 -7.54 -12.93
CA VAL A 401 15.58 -8.51 -12.06
C VAL A 401 15.18 -7.87 -10.73
N GLN A 402 16.08 -7.11 -10.09
CA GLN A 402 15.75 -6.40 -8.85
C GLN A 402 14.65 -5.35 -9.05
N LEU A 403 14.69 -4.61 -10.16
CA LEU A 403 13.64 -3.65 -10.49
C LEU A 403 12.28 -4.35 -10.70
N LEU A 404 12.28 -5.52 -11.36
CA LEU A 404 11.08 -6.31 -11.55
C LEU A 404 10.54 -6.89 -10.23
N GLU A 405 11.42 -7.33 -9.33
CA GLU A 405 11.08 -7.75 -7.96
C GLU A 405 10.38 -6.60 -7.20
N MET A 406 10.92 -5.38 -7.26
CA MET A 406 10.30 -4.18 -6.66
C MET A 406 8.92 -3.86 -7.25
N CYS A 407 8.76 -3.97 -8.57
CA CYS A 407 7.45 -3.78 -9.21
C CYS A 407 6.44 -4.84 -8.78
N LYS A 408 6.87 -6.11 -8.68
CA LYS A 408 6.05 -7.22 -8.22
C LYS A 408 5.53 -6.93 -6.81
N ASP A 409 6.42 -6.58 -5.88
CA ASP A 409 6.06 -6.24 -4.50
C ASP A 409 4.96 -5.16 -4.43
N ILE A 410 5.14 -4.05 -5.17
CA ILE A 410 4.13 -2.97 -5.25
C ILE A 410 2.81 -3.50 -5.81
N SER A 411 2.85 -4.30 -6.87
CA SER A 411 1.66 -4.86 -7.51
C SER A 411 0.88 -5.80 -6.59
N GLU A 412 1.56 -6.60 -5.76
CA GLU A 412 0.93 -7.49 -4.79
C GLU A 412 0.23 -6.68 -3.68
N GLY A 413 0.87 -5.62 -3.18
CA GLY A 413 0.25 -4.70 -2.22
C GLY A 413 -0.98 -3.98 -2.78
N MET A 414 -0.92 -3.51 -4.03
CA MET A 414 -2.05 -2.83 -4.69
C MET A 414 -3.20 -3.79 -5.04
N ALA A 415 -2.89 -5.02 -5.46
CA ALA A 415 -3.89 -6.05 -5.70
C ALA A 415 -4.65 -6.41 -4.42
N TYR A 416 -3.94 -6.47 -3.28
CA TYR A 416 -4.58 -6.63 -1.98
C TYR A 416 -5.52 -5.46 -1.65
N LEU A 417 -5.09 -4.21 -1.83
CA LEU A 417 -5.95 -3.03 -1.62
C LEU A 417 -7.21 -3.06 -2.50
N GLU A 418 -7.08 -3.41 -3.79
CA GLU A 418 -8.21 -3.57 -4.71
C GLU A 418 -9.19 -4.66 -4.21
N SER A 419 -8.68 -5.80 -3.71
CA SER A 419 -9.51 -6.87 -3.14
C SER A 419 -10.28 -6.43 -1.89
N GLN A 420 -9.74 -5.46 -1.14
CA GLN A 420 -10.37 -4.86 0.04
C GLN A 420 -11.24 -3.64 -0.30
N GLN A 421 -11.46 -3.35 -1.59
CA GLN A 421 -12.22 -2.19 -2.09
C GLN A 421 -11.64 -0.87 -1.57
N TYR A 422 -10.31 -0.79 -1.56
CA TYR A 422 -9.55 0.37 -1.09
C TYR A 422 -8.77 0.99 -2.25
N ILE A 423 -8.95 2.30 -2.44
CA ILE A 423 -8.28 3.07 -3.50
C ILE A 423 -7.20 3.91 -2.83
N HIS A 424 -5.94 3.81 -3.26
CA HIS A 424 -4.78 4.50 -2.69
C HIS A 424 -4.75 6.01 -3.03
N ARG A 425 -5.06 6.42 -4.26
CA ARG A 425 -5.17 7.82 -4.74
C ARG A 425 -3.89 8.65 -4.85
N ASP A 426 -2.78 8.17 -4.30
CA ASP A 426 -1.47 8.86 -4.35
C ASP A 426 -0.33 7.84 -4.50
N LEU A 427 -0.55 6.77 -5.26
CA LEU A 427 0.49 5.79 -5.53
C LEU A 427 1.63 6.44 -6.33
N ALA A 428 2.85 6.36 -5.80
CA ALA A 428 4.08 6.82 -6.45
C ALA A 428 5.30 6.27 -5.70
N ALA A 429 6.48 6.26 -6.33
CA ALA A 429 7.72 5.78 -5.69
C ALA A 429 8.11 6.51 -4.39
N ARG A 430 7.59 7.73 -4.14
CA ARG A 430 7.77 8.44 -2.86
C ARG A 430 6.95 7.83 -1.72
N ASN A 431 5.86 7.15 -2.04
CA ASN A 431 4.92 6.49 -1.13
C ASN A 431 5.09 4.96 -1.15
N CYS A 432 6.24 4.49 -1.65
CA CYS A 432 6.72 3.13 -1.44
C CYS A 432 7.96 3.22 -0.54
N LEU A 433 8.06 2.36 0.46
CA LEU A 433 9.19 2.27 1.38
C LEU A 433 9.94 0.96 1.15
N VAL A 434 11.24 0.94 1.47
CA VAL A 434 12.12 -0.22 1.28
C VAL A 434 12.62 -0.69 2.64
N ASP A 435 12.44 -1.97 2.93
CA ASP A 435 12.92 -2.58 4.18
C ASP A 435 14.41 -2.94 4.11
N GLY A 436 14.96 -3.49 5.20
CA GLY A 436 16.37 -3.87 5.28
C GLY A 436 16.81 -4.99 4.34
N ASN A 437 15.88 -5.77 3.79
CA ASN A 437 16.14 -6.86 2.85
C ASN A 437 15.99 -6.43 1.38
N GLY A 438 15.50 -5.21 1.14
CA GLY A 438 15.23 -4.69 -0.19
C GLY A 438 13.80 -4.95 -0.68
N THR A 439 12.92 -5.48 0.18
CA THR A 439 11.49 -5.67 -0.12
C THR A 439 10.78 -4.33 -0.10
N VAL A 440 9.88 -4.11 -1.06
CA VAL A 440 9.11 -2.87 -1.17
C VAL A 440 7.74 -3.01 -0.52
N LYS A 441 7.36 -1.99 0.25
CA LYS A 441 6.03 -1.88 0.87
C LYS A 441 5.37 -0.54 0.52
N VAL A 442 4.09 -0.59 0.16
CA VAL A 442 3.29 0.62 -0.14
C VAL A 442 2.85 1.26 1.17
N THR A 443 2.93 2.59 1.26
CA THR A 443 2.56 3.39 2.45
C THR A 443 1.62 4.53 2.08
N ASP A 444 1.14 5.27 3.08
CA ASP A 444 0.27 6.44 2.88
C ASP A 444 -1.04 6.16 2.13
N PHE A 445 -1.45 4.89 2.06
CA PHE A 445 -2.82 4.47 1.73
C PHE A 445 -3.83 4.84 2.83
N GLY A 446 -3.37 5.45 3.93
CA GLY A 446 -4.19 5.88 5.05
C GLY A 446 -4.83 7.26 4.96
N LEU A 447 -4.59 7.95 3.86
CA LEU A 447 -5.23 9.23 3.54
C LEU A 447 -6.21 9.05 2.37
N SER A 448 -6.51 7.80 2.07
CA SER A 448 -7.36 7.35 0.99
C SER A 448 -8.67 6.86 1.58
N ARG A 449 -9.78 7.03 0.87
CA ARG A 449 -11.11 6.67 1.42
C ARG A 449 -11.60 5.32 0.92
N TYR A 450 -12.32 4.64 1.79
CA TYR A 450 -13.16 3.50 1.49
C TYR A 450 -14.29 3.87 0.51
N VAL A 451 -14.53 3.05 -0.53
CA VAL A 451 -15.53 3.32 -1.57
C VAL A 451 -16.25 2.01 -1.90
N LEU A 452 -17.57 1.99 -1.69
CA LEU A 452 -18.41 0.80 -1.91
C LEU A 452 -18.67 0.50 -3.40
N ASP A 453 -18.61 1.51 -4.27
CA ASP A 453 -19.01 1.41 -5.69
C ASP A 453 -17.86 1.68 -6.68
N ASP A 454 -16.59 1.47 -6.29
CA ASP A 454 -15.36 1.67 -7.11
C ASP A 454 -15.23 3.06 -7.80
N GLU A 455 -16.07 4.04 -7.45
CA GLU A 455 -15.97 5.43 -7.91
C GLU A 455 -16.16 6.41 -6.74
N TYR A 456 -15.21 7.35 -6.60
CA TYR A 456 -15.31 8.45 -5.64
C TYR A 456 -15.05 9.79 -6.31
N THR A 457 -15.94 10.77 -6.04
CA THR A 457 -15.78 12.15 -6.51
C THR A 457 -15.31 13.05 -5.36
N SER A 458 -14.12 13.65 -5.48
CA SER A 458 -13.60 14.61 -4.49
C SER A 458 -14.23 16.00 -4.66
N SER A 459 -14.33 16.76 -3.57
CA SER A 459 -14.73 18.18 -3.61
C SER A 459 -13.74 19.02 -4.43
N VAL A 460 -14.24 19.89 -5.30
CA VAL A 460 -13.44 20.76 -6.18
C VAL A 460 -12.44 21.60 -5.37
N GLY A 461 -11.14 21.48 -5.65
CA GLY A 461 -10.08 22.32 -5.04
C GLY A 461 -8.97 21.57 -4.29
N SER A 462 -8.98 20.24 -4.23
CA SER A 462 -7.92 19.44 -3.60
C SER A 462 -6.62 19.50 -4.42
N LYS A 463 -5.46 19.55 -3.76
CA LYS A 463 -4.14 19.46 -4.42
C LYS A 463 -3.88 18.00 -4.79
N PHE A 464 -3.79 17.69 -6.08
CA PHE A 464 -3.56 16.33 -6.58
C PHE A 464 -2.16 16.17 -7.22
N PRO A 465 -1.58 14.96 -7.21
CA PRO A 465 -0.30 14.68 -7.85
C PRO A 465 -0.46 14.62 -9.38
N VAL A 466 -0.54 15.79 -10.05
CA VAL A 466 -0.88 15.93 -11.48
C VAL A 466 -0.15 14.97 -12.43
N ARG A 467 1.11 14.62 -12.14
CA ARG A 467 1.91 13.70 -12.98
C ARG A 467 1.50 12.23 -12.88
N TRP A 468 0.88 11.83 -11.77
CA TRP A 468 0.43 10.47 -11.49
C TRP A 468 -1.10 10.34 -11.59
N SER A 469 -1.81 11.42 -11.88
CA SER A 469 -3.28 11.43 -11.99
C SER A 469 -3.75 11.17 -13.42
N PRO A 470 -4.69 10.25 -13.66
CA PRO A 470 -5.29 10.03 -14.96
C PRO A 470 -6.25 11.17 -15.37
N PRO A 471 -6.64 11.25 -16.66
CA PRO A 471 -7.54 12.30 -17.16
C PRO A 471 -8.86 12.43 -16.39
N GLU A 472 -9.48 11.33 -15.99
CA GLU A 472 -10.75 11.34 -15.24
C GLU A 472 -10.62 11.91 -13.83
N VAL A 473 -9.48 11.70 -13.17
CA VAL A 473 -9.16 12.37 -11.89
C VAL A 473 -8.94 13.86 -12.14
N LEU A 474 -8.20 14.23 -13.19
CA LEU A 474 -7.87 15.63 -13.49
C LEU A 474 -9.08 16.47 -13.92
N LEU A 475 -10.01 15.86 -14.66
CA LEU A 475 -11.16 16.56 -15.25
C LEU A 475 -12.39 16.52 -14.32
N TYR A 476 -12.58 15.40 -13.62
CA TYR A 476 -13.84 15.12 -12.91
C TYR A 476 -13.63 14.75 -11.44
N CYS A 477 -12.39 14.76 -10.94
CA CYS A 477 -12.06 14.33 -9.57
C CYS A 477 -12.55 12.92 -9.24
N LYS A 478 -12.65 12.04 -10.26
CA LYS A 478 -13.13 10.66 -10.15
C LYS A 478 -11.98 9.70 -9.89
N PHE A 479 -11.95 9.11 -8.70
CA PHE A 479 -10.99 8.10 -8.27
C PHE A 479 -11.62 6.71 -8.30
N SER A 480 -10.85 5.72 -8.74
CA SER A 480 -11.22 4.30 -8.80
C SER A 480 -9.98 3.42 -8.66
N SER A 481 -10.15 2.11 -8.51
CA SER A 481 -9.07 1.13 -8.69
C SER A 481 -8.26 1.36 -9.98
N LYS A 482 -8.92 1.81 -11.06
CA LYS A 482 -8.30 2.07 -12.37
C LYS A 482 -7.43 3.32 -12.37
N SER A 483 -7.75 4.29 -11.53
CA SER A 483 -6.90 5.46 -11.33
C SER A 483 -5.57 5.12 -10.62
N ASP A 484 -5.58 4.13 -9.72
CA ASP A 484 -4.34 3.63 -9.11
C ASP A 484 -3.51 2.80 -10.09
N ILE A 485 -4.16 2.04 -10.99
CA ILE A 485 -3.47 1.33 -12.08
C ILE A 485 -2.76 2.31 -13.02
N TRP A 486 -3.38 3.46 -13.33
CA TRP A 486 -2.70 4.53 -14.06
C TRP A 486 -1.47 5.02 -13.30
N ALA A 487 -1.61 5.32 -12.01
CA ALA A 487 -0.52 5.79 -11.18
C ALA A 487 0.63 4.77 -11.07
N TYR A 488 0.32 3.47 -11.05
CA TYR A 488 1.30 2.38 -11.12
C TYR A 488 2.07 2.38 -12.45
N GLY A 489 1.40 2.69 -13.57
CA GLY A 489 2.04 2.78 -14.90
C GLY A 489 2.89 4.06 -15.11
N GLU A 490 2.54 5.16 -14.44
CA GLU A 490 3.28 6.43 -14.51
C GLU A 490 4.56 6.37 -13.65
N LYS A 491 5.63 5.85 -14.28
CA LYS A 491 7.05 5.88 -13.86
C LYS A 491 7.29 5.97 -12.34
N THR A 492 7.39 4.80 -11.71
CA THR A 492 8.31 4.53 -10.60
C THR A 492 9.76 4.88 -10.94
#